data_AF-A0A9W9YVE8-F1
#
_entry.id   AF-A0A9W9YVE8-F1
#
_cell.length_a   1.000
_cell.length_b   1.000
_cell.length_c   1.000
_cell.angle_alpha   90.00
_cell.angle_beta   90.00
_cell.angle_gamma   90.00
#
_symmetry.space_group_name_H-M   'P 1'
#
loop_
_entity.id
_entity.type
_entity.pdbx_description
1 polymer ?
#
loop_
_entity_poly.entity_id
_entity_poly.type
_entity_poly.pdbx_seq_one_letter_code
_entity_poly.pdbx_strand_id
1 'polypeptide(L)'
;MMDLTNEVSAGTVDSAKQTLESLLKQCNEPQAGEEPNIASVREKVLPSVTQHLVREIVSPNQTIRQQAQCSVSVLAKIYGSSVHSIMLPHKAILEDMIPPKKHLLRHQPVNTQIALMDGNTFCTTLNPRLFTMDLTVMEHKVFFHELLSLCEADDSQLLKLPCYKTVQSLTPLRKSALNALTACHYIVQVKDKIFNVLYKALNSPTTEIQEAAKECMKKFMAGSQVDMEQVHMSIRPLLLKLGDYRSLKLAAHPVQVFYDFLNDSFLLQRLSHLMELFPGSFNEKLCEQLLAHLRKWMDVITAGTTQSQQAAGKTTTPLKILLKS
;
A
#
# COMPACT_ATOMS: atom_id res chain seq x y z
N MET A 1 17.05 9.36 18.86
CA MET A 1 16.42 8.79 17.63
C MET A 1 16.51 9.73 16.43
N MET A 2 16.54 11.05 16.62
CA MET A 2 16.56 12.06 15.53
C MET A 2 17.87 12.08 14.74
N ASP A 3 19.00 11.96 15.42
CA ASP A 3 20.34 12.05 14.81
C ASP A 3 20.88 10.70 14.31
N LEU A 4 20.05 9.65 14.32
CA LEU A 4 20.49 8.25 14.14
C LEU A 4 20.27 7.71 12.72
N THR A 5 19.85 8.55 11.78
CA THR A 5 19.45 8.10 10.44
C THR A 5 20.68 7.70 9.63
N ASN A 6 20.84 6.39 9.34
CA ASN A 6 21.95 5.77 8.59
C ASN A 6 23.30 5.65 9.32
N GLU A 7 23.41 6.09 10.58
CA GLU A 7 24.68 6.04 11.34
C GLU A 7 24.75 4.94 12.39
N VAL A 8 23.64 4.27 12.71
CA VAL A 8 23.57 3.21 13.73
C VAL A 8 22.85 1.96 13.25
N SER A 9 23.16 0.84 13.91
CA SER A 9 22.56 -0.45 13.61
C SER A 9 21.04 -0.46 13.86
N ALA A 10 20.31 -1.27 13.10
CA ALA A 10 18.87 -1.48 13.30
C ALA A 10 18.54 -1.91 14.74
N GLY A 11 19.40 -2.75 15.35
CA GLY A 11 19.23 -3.20 16.73
C GLY A 11 19.29 -2.07 17.76
N THR A 12 20.11 -1.04 17.54
CA THR A 12 20.18 0.15 18.40
C THR A 12 18.87 0.94 18.36
N VAL A 13 18.31 1.10 17.16
CA VAL A 13 17.04 1.82 16.97
C VAL A 13 15.89 1.06 17.61
N ASP A 14 15.84 -0.26 17.46
CA ASP A 14 14.79 -1.08 18.04
C ASP A 14 14.87 -1.15 19.57
N SER A 15 16.09 -1.21 20.13
CA SER A 15 16.30 -1.08 21.56
C SER A 15 15.79 0.27 22.08
N ALA A 16 16.08 1.37 21.39
CA ALA A 16 15.58 2.70 21.77
C ALA A 16 14.05 2.79 21.75
N LYS A 17 13.38 2.19 20.75
CA LYS A 17 11.90 2.13 20.68
C LYS A 17 11.33 1.37 21.88
N GLN A 18 11.90 0.21 22.20
CA GLN A 18 11.46 -0.61 23.33
C GLN A 18 11.68 0.09 24.67
N THR A 19 12.83 0.75 24.84
CA THR A 19 13.12 1.54 26.04
C THR A 19 12.12 2.67 26.21
N LEU A 20 11.82 3.42 25.15
CA LEU A 20 10.83 4.50 25.22
C LEU A 20 9.44 3.97 25.58
N GLU A 21 8.99 2.87 24.97
CA GLU A 21 7.70 2.26 25.31
C GLU A 21 7.67 1.78 26.77
N SER A 22 8.74 1.16 27.25
CA SER A 22 8.86 0.70 28.64
C SER A 22 8.81 1.88 29.62
N LEU A 23 9.52 2.98 29.33
CA LEU A 23 9.48 4.20 30.12
C LEU A 23 8.07 4.81 30.15
N LEU A 24 7.40 4.88 29.01
CA LEU A 24 6.02 5.38 28.95
C LEU A 24 5.08 4.56 29.83
N LYS A 25 5.19 3.22 29.82
CA LYS A 25 4.40 2.35 30.70
C LYS A 25 4.74 2.59 32.17
N GLN A 26 6.02 2.51 32.53
CA GLN A 26 6.46 2.67 33.92
C GLN A 26 6.09 4.03 34.52
N CYS A 27 6.21 5.11 33.75
CA CYS A 27 5.92 6.47 34.23
C CYS A 27 4.42 6.82 34.25
N ASN A 28 3.57 6.07 33.53
CA ASN A 28 2.15 6.42 33.38
C ASN A 28 1.18 5.37 33.95
N GLU A 29 1.63 4.15 34.24
CA GLU A 29 0.81 3.12 34.89
C GLU A 29 0.65 3.41 36.40
N PRO A 30 -0.58 3.39 36.95
CA PRO A 30 -0.80 3.54 38.39
C PRO A 30 -0.12 2.41 39.15
N GLN A 31 0.67 2.74 40.17
CA GLN A 31 1.32 1.72 41.01
C GLN A 31 0.58 1.55 42.34
N ALA A 32 0.53 0.31 42.84
CA ALA A 32 -0.07 0.02 44.14
C ALA A 32 0.77 0.66 45.26
N GLY A 33 0.16 1.54 46.06
CA GLY A 33 0.85 2.30 47.11
C GLY A 33 1.56 3.57 46.62
N GLU A 34 1.21 4.06 45.42
CA GLU A 34 1.76 5.30 44.87
C GLU A 34 1.43 6.51 45.76
N GLU A 35 2.46 7.30 46.10
CA GLU A 35 2.26 8.53 46.86
C GLU A 35 1.40 9.51 46.04
N PRO A 36 0.45 10.23 46.67
CA PRO A 36 -0.46 11.13 45.98
C PRO A 36 0.26 12.25 45.20
N ASN A 37 1.51 12.56 45.57
CA ASN A 37 2.33 13.55 44.89
C ASN A 37 2.79 13.07 43.49
N ILE A 38 3.04 11.77 43.31
CA ILE A 38 3.49 11.20 42.03
C ILE A 38 2.36 11.22 41.01
N ALA A 39 1.15 10.86 41.42
CA ALA A 39 -0.05 10.97 40.58
C ALA A 39 -0.28 12.42 40.10
N SER A 40 -0.12 13.42 40.99
CA SER A 40 -0.24 14.84 40.62
C SER A 40 0.84 15.29 39.63
N VAL A 41 2.09 14.85 39.81
CA VAL A 41 3.17 15.16 38.87
C VAL A 41 2.89 14.55 37.51
N ARG A 42 2.41 13.31 37.45
CA ARG A 42 2.05 12.63 36.20
C ARG A 42 1.00 13.41 35.42
N GLU A 43 -0.09 13.83 36.08
CA GLU A 43 -1.13 14.64 35.45
C GLU A 43 -0.61 15.97 34.91
N LYS A 44 0.35 16.61 35.60
CA LYS A 44 0.96 17.87 35.15
C LYS A 44 1.91 17.70 33.96
N VAL A 45 2.62 16.57 33.87
CA VAL A 45 3.62 16.31 32.84
C VAL A 45 2.99 15.76 31.55
N LEU A 46 1.87 15.02 31.67
CA LEU A 46 1.21 14.38 30.53
C LEU A 46 0.90 15.33 29.36
N PRO A 47 0.37 16.55 29.54
CA PRO A 47 0.16 17.49 28.44
C PRO A 47 1.46 17.85 27.70
N SER A 48 2.58 18.02 28.43
CA SER A 48 3.87 18.33 27.81
C SER A 48 4.39 17.16 26.97
N VAL A 49 4.32 15.93 27.49
CA VAL A 49 4.76 14.73 26.77
C VAL A 49 3.90 14.52 25.52
N THR A 50 2.58 14.59 25.67
CA THR A 50 1.64 14.42 24.56
C THR A 50 1.80 15.51 23.50
N GLN A 51 2.02 16.76 23.90
CA GLN A 51 2.36 17.85 22.99
C GLN A 51 3.58 17.54 22.11
N HIS A 52 4.67 17.05 22.70
CA HIS A 52 5.88 16.67 21.96
C HIS A 52 5.61 15.50 21.01
N LEU A 53 4.90 14.48 21.46
CA LEU A 53 4.54 13.34 20.61
C LEU A 53 3.65 13.75 19.44
N VAL A 54 2.65 14.62 19.67
CA VAL A 54 1.74 15.10 18.63
C VAL A 54 2.48 15.86 17.53
N ARG A 55 3.46 16.69 17.90
CA ARG A 55 4.30 17.40 16.92
C ARG A 55 5.05 16.44 15.99
N GLU A 56 5.52 15.31 16.52
CA GLU A 56 6.33 14.34 15.77
C GLU A 56 5.52 13.40 14.87
N ILE A 57 4.18 13.46 14.89
CA ILE A 57 3.31 12.65 14.00
C ILE A 57 3.49 13.01 12.51
N VAL A 58 3.99 14.21 12.23
CA VAL A 58 4.34 14.67 10.87
C VAL A 58 5.85 14.82 10.67
N SER A 59 6.65 14.13 11.49
CA SER A 59 8.11 14.14 11.37
C SER A 59 8.57 13.52 10.04
N PRO A 60 9.47 14.18 9.28
CA PRO A 60 10.06 13.59 8.07
C PRO A 60 10.84 12.29 8.34
N ASN A 61 11.32 12.09 9.58
CA ASN A 61 11.99 10.86 9.98
C ASN A 61 10.94 9.76 10.24
N GLN A 62 10.98 8.70 9.44
CA GLN A 62 10.03 7.58 9.52
C GLN A 62 10.01 6.92 10.90
N THR A 63 11.18 6.65 11.47
CA THR A 63 11.30 5.98 12.76
C THR A 63 10.68 6.82 13.88
N ILE A 64 10.95 8.13 13.88
CA ILE A 64 10.35 9.06 14.86
C ILE A 64 8.84 9.12 14.67
N ARG A 65 8.37 9.30 13.44
CA ARG A 65 6.94 9.40 13.12
C ARG A 65 6.16 8.18 13.58
N GLN A 66 6.65 6.99 13.24
CA GLN A 66 6.03 5.72 13.64
C GLN A 66 6.05 5.55 15.17
N GLN A 67 7.17 5.89 15.81
CA GLN A 67 7.29 5.78 17.26
C GLN A 67 6.38 6.78 17.99
N ALA A 68 6.19 7.99 17.46
CA ALA A 68 5.27 8.98 18.01
C ALA A 68 3.82 8.47 17.96
N GLN A 69 3.38 7.97 16.81
CA GLN A 69 2.04 7.36 16.64
C GLN A 69 1.83 6.16 17.58
N CYS A 70 2.84 5.29 17.71
CA CYS A 70 2.81 4.16 18.63
C CYS A 70 2.72 4.64 20.09
N SER A 71 3.54 5.61 20.48
CA SER A 71 3.63 6.15 21.84
C SER A 71 2.31 6.78 22.29
N VAL A 72 1.65 7.56 21.43
CA VAL A 72 0.32 8.10 21.73
C VAL A 72 -0.70 6.98 21.89
N SER A 73 -0.62 5.93 21.07
CA SER A 73 -1.50 4.76 21.18
C SER A 73 -1.28 3.98 22.47
N VAL A 74 -0.05 3.88 22.95
CA VAL A 74 0.30 3.26 24.23
C VAL A 74 -0.24 4.10 25.39
N LEU A 75 -0.07 5.42 25.36
CA LEU A 75 -0.64 6.33 26.37
C LEU A 75 -2.17 6.20 26.42
N ALA A 76 -2.84 6.20 25.26
CA ALA A 76 -4.29 6.02 25.20
C ALA A 76 -4.75 4.72 25.90
N LYS A 77 -4.03 3.61 25.70
CA LYS A 77 -4.29 2.33 26.37
C LYS A 77 -4.08 2.42 27.89
N ILE A 78 -3.00 3.04 28.34
CA ILE A 78 -2.68 3.19 29.78
C ILE A 78 -3.77 3.99 30.51
N TYR A 79 -4.22 5.11 29.91
CA TYR A 79 -5.23 5.98 30.49
C TYR A 79 -6.68 5.53 30.21
N GLY A 80 -6.89 4.38 29.55
CA GLY A 80 -8.23 3.88 29.21
C GLY A 80 -9.04 4.86 28.34
N SER A 81 -8.37 5.67 27.53
CA SER A 81 -8.98 6.72 26.70
C SER A 81 -8.70 6.50 25.22
N SER A 82 -9.39 7.25 24.34
CA SER A 82 -9.13 7.17 22.91
C SER A 82 -7.88 7.96 22.53
N VAL A 83 -7.18 7.53 21.47
CA VAL A 83 -6.08 8.31 20.86
C VAL A 83 -6.55 9.73 20.52
N HIS A 84 -7.79 9.86 20.02
CA HIS A 84 -8.41 11.16 19.78
C HIS A 84 -8.42 12.04 21.04
N SER A 85 -8.88 11.51 22.18
CA SER A 85 -8.96 12.25 23.45
C SER A 85 -7.58 12.74 23.92
N ILE A 86 -6.54 11.93 23.77
CA ILE A 86 -5.16 12.30 24.12
C ILE A 86 -4.63 13.42 23.21
N MET A 87 -4.94 13.38 21.92
CA MET A 87 -4.42 14.33 20.95
C MET A 87 -5.21 15.64 20.86
N LEU A 88 -6.50 15.62 21.19
CA LEU A 88 -7.43 16.73 21.01
C LEU A 88 -6.93 18.06 21.62
N PRO A 89 -6.36 18.09 22.85
CA PRO A 89 -5.84 19.34 23.44
C PRO A 89 -4.70 19.98 22.64
N HIS A 90 -4.00 19.19 21.83
CA HIS A 90 -2.83 19.61 21.06
C HIS A 90 -3.10 19.66 19.55
N LYS A 91 -4.37 19.56 19.14
CA LYS A 91 -4.81 19.54 17.74
C LYS A 91 -4.27 20.73 16.93
N ALA A 92 -4.24 21.93 17.51
CA ALA A 92 -3.82 23.17 16.85
C ALA A 92 -2.39 23.10 16.25
N ILE A 93 -1.53 22.24 16.80
CA ILE A 93 -0.15 22.04 16.31
C ILE A 93 -0.15 21.45 14.89
N LEU A 94 -1.18 20.68 14.55
CA LEU A 94 -1.29 19.96 13.28
C LEU A 94 -2.20 20.66 12.26
N GLU A 95 -2.91 21.72 12.64
CA GLU A 95 -3.96 22.34 11.79
C GLU A 95 -3.48 22.93 10.47
N ASP A 96 -2.22 23.34 10.39
CA ASP A 96 -1.59 23.83 9.15
C ASP A 96 -1.07 22.70 8.24
N MET A 97 -0.85 21.52 8.83
CA MET A 97 -0.22 20.36 8.19
C MET A 97 -1.23 19.27 7.81
N ILE A 98 -2.38 19.19 8.50
CA ILE A 98 -3.37 18.12 8.33
C ILE A 98 -4.81 18.70 8.24
N PRO A 99 -5.43 18.68 7.05
CA PRO A 99 -4.78 18.53 5.75
C PRO A 99 -3.81 19.70 5.47
N PRO A 100 -2.80 19.54 4.59
CA PRO A 100 -1.85 20.61 4.28
C PRO A 100 -2.55 21.83 3.65
N LYS A 101 -2.37 23.02 4.25
CA LYS A 101 -2.99 24.27 3.76
C LYS A 101 -2.02 25.20 3.04
N LYS A 102 -0.77 25.29 3.52
CA LYS A 102 0.19 26.32 3.09
C LYS A 102 1.08 25.89 1.94
N HIS A 103 1.40 24.60 1.84
CA HIS A 103 2.40 24.11 0.90
C HIS A 103 1.88 22.89 0.13
N LEU A 104 2.09 22.92 -1.19
CA LEU A 104 1.86 21.77 -2.06
C LEU A 104 2.83 20.64 -1.72
N LEU A 105 2.35 19.39 -1.78
CA LEU A 105 3.18 18.22 -1.54
C LEU A 105 4.38 18.19 -2.46
N ARG A 106 4.18 18.43 -3.77
CA ARG A 106 5.26 18.33 -4.76
C ARG A 106 6.42 19.32 -4.55
N HIS A 107 6.23 20.37 -3.75
CA HIS A 107 7.28 21.34 -3.40
C HIS A 107 8.10 20.93 -2.17
N GLN A 108 7.64 19.91 -1.44
CA GLN A 108 8.32 19.39 -0.25
C GLN A 108 9.28 18.25 -0.62
N PRO A 109 10.33 18.02 0.17
CA PRO A 109 11.13 16.79 0.07
C PRO A 109 10.27 15.54 0.24
N VAL A 110 10.65 14.43 -0.40
CA VAL A 110 9.88 13.17 -0.38
C VAL A 110 9.53 12.70 1.02
N ASN A 111 10.48 12.76 1.96
CA ASN A 111 10.26 12.32 3.34
C ASN A 111 9.21 13.17 4.05
N THR A 112 9.15 14.48 3.76
CA THR A 112 8.12 15.37 4.27
C THR A 112 6.77 15.10 3.61
N GLN A 113 6.73 14.82 2.31
CA GLN A 113 5.49 14.42 1.63
C GLN A 113 4.89 13.16 2.26
N ILE A 114 5.72 12.13 2.46
CA ILE A 114 5.33 10.91 3.16
C ILE A 114 4.80 11.22 4.56
N ALA A 115 5.50 12.06 5.32
CA ALA A 115 5.09 12.42 6.67
C ALA A 115 3.73 13.14 6.73
N LEU A 116 3.46 14.04 5.78
CA LEU A 116 2.16 14.72 5.67
C LEU A 116 1.04 13.74 5.29
N MET A 117 1.29 12.81 4.35
CA MET A 117 0.32 11.78 3.95
C MET A 117 0.04 10.78 5.07
N ASP A 118 1.07 10.29 5.74
CA ASP A 118 0.95 9.36 6.88
C ASP A 118 0.27 10.03 8.07
N GLY A 119 0.65 11.27 8.40
CA GLY A 119 0.03 12.04 9.46
C GLY A 119 -1.45 12.29 9.19
N ASN A 120 -1.81 12.67 7.96
CA ASN A 120 -3.20 12.83 7.55
C ASN A 120 -3.96 11.50 7.65
N THR A 121 -3.40 10.41 7.16
CA THR A 121 -3.99 9.06 7.28
C THR A 121 -4.25 8.71 8.75
N PHE A 122 -3.24 8.86 9.61
CA PHE A 122 -3.35 8.57 11.04
C PHE A 122 -4.49 9.37 11.69
N CYS A 123 -4.50 10.69 11.52
CA CYS A 123 -5.47 11.55 12.19
C CYS A 123 -6.91 11.42 11.66
N THR A 124 -7.08 11.07 10.38
CA THR A 124 -8.40 10.89 9.75
C THR A 124 -8.97 9.48 9.89
N THR A 125 -8.17 8.52 10.38
CA THR A 125 -8.61 7.14 10.67
C THR A 125 -8.84 6.87 12.14
N LEU A 126 -8.55 7.83 13.03
CA LEU A 126 -8.92 7.73 14.45
C LEU A 126 -10.44 7.60 14.62
N ASN A 127 -10.85 6.99 15.72
CA ASN A 127 -12.25 6.86 16.10
C ASN A 127 -12.50 7.53 17.47
N PRO A 128 -13.11 8.73 17.53
CA PRO A 128 -13.53 9.59 16.41
C PRO A 128 -12.35 10.25 15.67
N ARG A 129 -12.60 10.77 14.47
CA ARG A 129 -11.57 11.40 13.63
C ARG A 129 -11.10 12.72 14.24
N LEU A 130 -9.79 12.94 14.28
CA LEU A 130 -9.23 14.21 14.78
C LEU A 130 -9.36 15.33 13.73
N PHE A 131 -9.15 14.97 12.47
CA PHE A 131 -9.31 15.85 11.31
C PHE A 131 -10.23 15.21 10.28
N THR A 132 -10.90 16.07 9.51
CA THR A 132 -11.72 15.68 8.37
C THR A 132 -11.31 16.51 7.16
N MET A 133 -11.35 15.90 6.00
CA MET A 133 -11.10 16.57 4.74
C MET A 133 -12.43 16.97 4.12
N ASP A 134 -12.48 18.20 3.64
CA ASP A 134 -13.64 18.82 3.04
C ASP A 134 -13.27 19.36 1.65
N LEU A 135 -13.84 18.78 0.60
CA LEU A 135 -13.52 19.12 -0.79
C LEU A 135 -14.15 20.44 -1.27
N THR A 136 -14.96 21.10 -0.44
CA THR A 136 -15.40 22.48 -0.69
C THR A 136 -14.27 23.48 -0.42
N VAL A 137 -13.30 23.11 0.42
CA VAL A 137 -12.09 23.88 0.71
C VAL A 137 -11.05 23.63 -0.39
N MET A 138 -10.55 24.69 -0.99
CA MET A 138 -9.65 24.61 -2.14
C MET A 138 -8.34 23.88 -1.82
N GLU A 139 -7.76 24.13 -0.66
CA GLU A 139 -6.52 23.51 -0.17
C GLU A 139 -6.67 21.99 -0.05
N HIS A 140 -7.79 21.54 0.54
CA HIS A 140 -8.10 20.11 0.67
C HIS A 140 -8.32 19.43 -0.69
N LYS A 141 -9.02 20.13 -1.60
CA LYS A 141 -9.22 19.65 -2.97
C LYS A 141 -7.90 19.52 -3.73
N VAL A 142 -6.98 20.47 -3.55
CA VAL A 142 -5.64 20.43 -4.12
C VAL A 142 -4.84 19.25 -3.55
N PHE A 143 -4.83 19.09 -2.23
CA PHE A 143 -4.16 17.95 -1.59
C PHE A 143 -4.69 16.62 -2.11
N PHE A 144 -6.02 16.45 -2.17
CA PHE A 144 -6.63 15.24 -2.73
C PHE A 144 -6.24 14.98 -4.19
N HIS A 145 -6.15 16.03 -5.01
CA HIS A 145 -5.72 15.90 -6.39
C HIS A 145 -4.23 15.54 -6.51
N GLU A 146 -3.36 16.07 -5.65
CA GLU A 146 -1.96 15.66 -5.57
C GLU A 146 -1.83 14.18 -5.21
N LEU A 147 -2.64 13.69 -4.26
CA LEU A 147 -2.68 12.26 -3.92
C LEU A 147 -3.07 11.38 -5.13
N LEU A 148 -4.12 11.76 -5.87
CA LEU A 148 -4.51 11.05 -7.10
C LEU A 148 -3.37 11.04 -8.12
N SER A 149 -2.76 12.20 -8.37
CA SER A 149 -1.66 12.33 -9.32
C SER A 149 -0.46 11.46 -8.93
N LEU A 150 -0.13 11.36 -7.64
CA LEU A 150 0.97 10.51 -7.16
C LEU A 150 0.70 9.03 -7.37
N CYS A 151 -0.55 8.59 -7.27
CA CYS A 151 -0.92 7.20 -7.51
C CYS A 151 -1.04 6.87 -9.01
N GLU A 152 -1.44 7.82 -9.84
CA GLU A 152 -1.77 7.56 -11.25
C GLU A 152 -0.64 7.82 -12.24
N ALA A 153 0.21 8.81 -11.97
CA ALA A 153 1.27 9.24 -12.89
C ALA A 153 2.28 8.11 -13.13
N ASP A 154 2.96 8.14 -14.27
CA ASP A 154 4.06 7.22 -14.55
C ASP A 154 5.33 7.65 -13.81
N ASP A 155 6.16 6.69 -13.41
CA ASP A 155 7.43 6.99 -12.72
C ASP A 155 8.33 7.91 -13.57
N SER A 156 8.32 7.74 -14.90
CA SER A 156 9.08 8.59 -15.82
C SER A 156 8.63 10.05 -15.83
N GLN A 157 7.36 10.32 -15.48
CA GLN A 157 6.84 11.68 -15.35
C GLN A 157 7.22 12.27 -13.99
N LEU A 158 7.08 11.47 -12.93
CA LEU A 158 7.44 11.90 -11.57
C LEU A 158 8.94 12.20 -11.46
N LEU A 159 9.81 11.35 -12.01
CA LEU A 159 11.27 11.54 -11.95
C LEU A 159 11.78 12.83 -12.65
N LYS A 160 10.95 13.49 -13.47
CA LYS A 160 11.27 14.83 -14.02
C LYS A 160 11.21 15.93 -12.96
N LEU A 161 10.43 15.75 -11.90
CA LEU A 161 10.26 16.74 -10.85
C LEU A 161 11.50 16.79 -9.95
N PRO A 162 11.99 17.98 -9.57
CA PRO A 162 13.23 18.13 -8.79
C PRO A 162 13.26 17.33 -7.48
N CYS A 163 12.11 17.21 -6.81
CA CYS A 163 12.00 16.53 -5.51
C CYS A 163 12.17 15.01 -5.59
N TYR A 164 12.05 14.40 -6.77
CA TYR A 164 12.13 12.95 -6.96
C TYR A 164 13.42 12.48 -7.62
N LYS A 165 14.26 13.40 -8.14
CA LYS A 165 15.46 13.06 -8.94
C LYS A 165 16.47 12.17 -8.23
N THR A 166 16.61 12.32 -6.91
CA THR A 166 17.61 11.61 -6.10
C THR A 166 17.06 10.38 -5.39
N VAL A 167 15.79 10.03 -5.63
CA VAL A 167 15.09 8.98 -4.91
C VAL A 167 15.37 7.65 -5.59
N GLN A 168 15.80 6.65 -4.82
CA GLN A 168 16.06 5.31 -5.36
C GLN A 168 14.78 4.57 -5.78
N SER A 169 13.68 4.81 -5.08
CA SER A 169 12.38 4.18 -5.34
C SER A 169 11.21 5.07 -4.92
N LEU A 170 10.22 5.22 -5.79
CA LEU A 170 8.97 5.94 -5.50
C LEU A 170 7.94 5.07 -4.76
N THR A 171 8.23 3.78 -4.54
CA THR A 171 7.33 2.85 -3.88
C THR A 171 6.85 3.33 -2.50
N PRO A 172 7.71 3.81 -1.57
CA PRO A 172 7.26 4.27 -0.26
C PRO A 172 6.31 5.48 -0.34
N LEU A 173 6.59 6.41 -1.27
CA LEU A 173 5.75 7.57 -1.53
C LEU A 173 4.37 7.13 -2.03
N ARG A 174 4.30 6.22 -3.00
CA ARG A 174 3.04 5.70 -3.55
C ARG A 174 2.24 4.91 -2.51
N LYS A 175 2.89 4.09 -1.67
CA LYS A 175 2.22 3.38 -0.55
C LYS A 175 1.54 4.37 0.40
N SER A 176 2.24 5.47 0.73
CA SER A 176 1.71 6.51 1.62
C SER A 176 0.54 7.26 0.98
N ALA A 177 0.63 7.58 -0.33
CA ALA A 177 -0.44 8.20 -1.08
C ALA A 177 -1.70 7.32 -1.19
N LEU A 178 -1.53 6.00 -1.45
CA LEU A 178 -2.64 5.04 -1.51
C LEU A 178 -3.36 4.93 -0.16
N ASN A 179 -2.62 4.87 0.95
CA ASN A 179 -3.21 4.85 2.29
C ASN A 179 -3.96 6.15 2.60
N ALA A 180 -3.40 7.31 2.24
CA ALA A 180 -4.04 8.61 2.44
C ALA A 180 -5.32 8.75 1.60
N LEU A 181 -5.33 8.32 0.34
CA LEU A 181 -6.54 8.28 -0.49
C LEU A 181 -7.61 7.37 0.12
N THR A 182 -7.20 6.18 0.58
CA THR A 182 -8.10 5.20 1.19
C THR A 182 -8.74 5.75 2.44
N ALA A 183 -8.00 6.47 3.28
CA ALA A 183 -8.54 7.12 4.48
C ALA A 183 -9.67 8.12 4.16
N CYS A 184 -9.72 8.65 2.93
CA CYS A 184 -10.75 9.56 2.45
C CYS A 184 -12.04 8.86 1.97
N HIS A 185 -12.19 7.54 2.20
CA HIS A 185 -13.37 6.76 1.79
C HIS A 185 -14.71 7.30 2.34
N TYR A 186 -14.69 8.06 3.43
CA TYR A 186 -15.90 8.70 3.99
C TYR A 186 -16.48 9.81 3.09
N ILE A 187 -15.72 10.31 2.11
CA ILE A 187 -16.16 11.36 1.19
C ILE A 187 -16.85 10.72 -0.02
N VAL A 188 -18.19 10.73 -0.01
CA VAL A 188 -19.02 10.04 -1.00
C VAL A 188 -18.71 10.46 -2.44
N GLN A 189 -18.49 11.75 -2.69
CA GLN A 189 -18.31 12.31 -4.04
C GLN A 189 -17.08 11.80 -4.81
N VAL A 190 -16.11 11.19 -4.12
CA VAL A 190 -14.84 10.75 -4.72
C VAL A 190 -14.59 9.26 -4.56
N LYS A 191 -15.56 8.50 -4.05
CA LYS A 191 -15.45 7.04 -3.84
C LYS A 191 -15.06 6.30 -5.12
N ASP A 192 -15.71 6.61 -6.24
CA ASP A 192 -15.42 5.94 -7.51
C ASP A 192 -14.01 6.22 -8.01
N LYS A 193 -13.50 7.44 -7.78
CA LYS A 193 -12.12 7.82 -8.11
C LYS A 193 -11.12 7.05 -7.24
N ILE A 194 -11.37 6.96 -5.93
CA ILE A 194 -10.53 6.19 -5.01
C ILE A 194 -10.52 4.72 -5.45
N PHE A 195 -11.68 4.12 -5.73
CA PHE A 195 -11.78 2.74 -6.20
C PHE A 195 -10.96 2.51 -7.47
N ASN A 196 -11.12 3.37 -8.49
CA ASN A 196 -10.39 3.24 -9.75
C ASN A 196 -8.87 3.30 -9.56
N VAL A 197 -8.39 4.19 -8.69
CA VAL A 197 -6.96 4.30 -8.37
C VAL A 197 -6.46 3.05 -7.64
N LEU A 198 -7.20 2.57 -6.62
CA LEU A 198 -6.83 1.35 -5.90
C LEU A 198 -6.83 0.13 -6.83
N TYR A 199 -7.81 0.04 -7.73
CA TYR A 199 -7.90 -1.02 -8.73
C TYR A 199 -6.75 -0.96 -9.74
N LYS A 200 -6.38 0.23 -10.21
CA LYS A 200 -5.19 0.42 -11.07
C LYS A 200 -3.92 -0.01 -10.33
N ALA A 201 -3.78 0.34 -9.05
CA ALA A 201 -2.63 -0.03 -8.23
C ALA A 201 -2.55 -1.54 -7.94
N LEU A 202 -3.68 -2.24 -7.79
CA LEU A 202 -3.74 -3.71 -7.73
C LEU A 202 -3.16 -4.37 -8.99
N ASN A 203 -3.25 -3.68 -10.13
CA ASN A 203 -2.71 -4.12 -11.41
C ASN A 203 -1.31 -3.55 -11.72
N SER A 204 -0.62 -2.96 -10.74
CA SER A 204 0.76 -2.47 -10.89
C SER A 204 1.73 -3.61 -11.22
N PRO A 205 2.84 -3.40 -11.96
CA PRO A 205 3.90 -4.40 -12.08
C PRO A 205 4.75 -4.54 -10.79
N THR A 206 4.63 -3.61 -9.83
CA THR A 206 5.41 -3.63 -8.59
C THR A 206 4.66 -4.38 -7.49
N THR A 207 5.15 -5.54 -7.05
CA THR A 207 4.52 -6.39 -6.01
C THR A 207 4.22 -5.62 -4.73
N GLU A 208 5.18 -4.82 -4.25
CA GLU A 208 5.00 -3.98 -3.06
C GLU A 208 3.83 -2.99 -3.18
N ILE A 209 3.54 -2.46 -4.37
CA ILE A 209 2.41 -1.57 -4.61
C ILE A 209 1.11 -2.38 -4.68
N GLN A 210 1.13 -3.56 -5.30
CA GLN A 210 -0.03 -4.43 -5.36
C GLN A 210 -0.50 -4.87 -3.96
N GLU A 211 0.43 -5.26 -3.09
CA GLU A 211 0.13 -5.66 -1.70
C GLU A 211 -0.47 -4.49 -0.91
N ALA A 212 0.15 -3.31 -1.01
CA ALA A 212 -0.40 -2.11 -0.38
C ALA A 212 -1.80 -1.75 -0.91
N ALA A 213 -2.02 -1.90 -2.22
CA ALA A 213 -3.32 -1.67 -2.84
C ALA A 213 -4.37 -2.70 -2.37
N LYS A 214 -3.99 -3.96 -2.16
CA LYS A 214 -4.86 -5.01 -1.58
C LYS A 214 -5.30 -4.65 -0.18
N GLU A 215 -4.37 -4.25 0.69
CA GLU A 215 -4.71 -3.81 2.04
C GLU A 215 -5.59 -2.56 2.04
N CYS A 216 -5.27 -1.59 1.17
CA CYS A 216 -6.07 -0.38 0.99
C CYS A 216 -7.49 -0.72 0.51
N MET A 217 -7.65 -1.64 -0.45
CA MET A 217 -8.96 -2.07 -0.93
C MET A 217 -9.77 -2.75 0.18
N LYS A 218 -9.15 -3.61 1.01
CA LYS A 218 -9.82 -4.21 2.19
C LYS A 218 -10.34 -3.14 3.14
N LYS A 219 -9.53 -2.13 3.46
CA LYS A 219 -9.93 -0.99 4.32
C LYS A 219 -11.05 -0.17 3.67
N PHE A 220 -10.95 0.09 2.37
CA PHE A 220 -11.97 0.82 1.61
C PHE A 220 -13.33 0.11 1.64
N MET A 221 -13.34 -1.20 1.42
CA MET A 221 -14.54 -2.05 1.43
C MET A 221 -15.17 -2.15 2.83
N ALA A 222 -14.37 -2.21 3.89
CA ALA A 222 -14.89 -2.20 5.26
C ALA A 222 -15.64 -0.90 5.60
N GLY A 223 -15.26 0.22 4.95
CA GLY A 223 -15.82 1.55 5.22
C GLY A 223 -16.76 2.09 4.14
N SER A 224 -16.98 1.38 3.03
CA SER A 224 -17.78 1.84 1.88
C SER A 224 -18.51 0.68 1.20
N GLN A 225 -19.73 0.93 0.75
CA GLN A 225 -20.40 0.05 -0.20
C GLN A 225 -19.73 0.18 -1.56
N VAL A 226 -19.19 -0.93 -2.08
CA VAL A 226 -18.58 -1.00 -3.41
C VAL A 226 -19.64 -1.47 -4.40
N ASP A 227 -19.73 -0.78 -5.54
CA ASP A 227 -20.59 -1.20 -6.63
C ASP A 227 -20.02 -2.44 -7.32
N MET A 228 -20.73 -3.56 -7.20
CA MET A 228 -20.33 -4.83 -7.81
C MET A 228 -20.33 -4.77 -9.35
N GLU A 229 -21.13 -3.89 -9.96
CA GLU A 229 -21.11 -3.69 -11.41
C GLU A 229 -19.77 -3.08 -11.85
N GLN A 230 -19.26 -2.10 -11.10
CA GLN A 230 -17.94 -1.51 -11.34
C GLN A 230 -16.82 -2.54 -11.19
N VAL A 231 -16.93 -3.45 -10.21
CA VAL A 231 -15.99 -4.57 -10.03
C VAL A 231 -16.02 -5.50 -11.24
N HIS A 232 -17.21 -5.89 -11.73
CA HIS A 232 -17.35 -6.76 -12.90
C HIS A 232 -16.77 -6.12 -14.17
N MET A 233 -17.05 -4.83 -14.39
CA MET A 233 -16.47 -4.08 -15.51
C MET A 233 -14.94 -4.06 -15.46
N SER A 234 -14.38 -4.00 -14.25
CA SER A 234 -12.93 -3.96 -14.04
C SER A 234 -12.27 -5.35 -14.22
N ILE A 235 -12.93 -6.44 -13.80
CA ILE A 235 -12.45 -7.83 -13.97
C ILE A 235 -12.47 -8.28 -15.45
N ARG A 236 -13.47 -7.84 -16.22
CA ARG A 236 -13.71 -8.32 -17.59
C ARG A 236 -12.50 -8.19 -18.54
N PRO A 237 -11.74 -7.07 -18.57
CA PRO A 237 -10.49 -6.96 -19.31
C PRO A 237 -9.43 -8.01 -18.94
N LEU A 238 -9.31 -8.38 -17.65
CA LEU A 238 -8.37 -9.41 -17.22
C LEU A 238 -8.76 -10.79 -17.77
N LEU A 239 -10.06 -11.11 -17.76
CA LEU A 239 -10.58 -12.34 -18.37
C LEU A 239 -10.39 -12.37 -19.88
N LEU A 240 -10.58 -11.24 -20.57
CA LEU A 240 -10.30 -11.13 -22.00
C LEU A 240 -8.81 -11.35 -22.30
N LYS A 241 -7.92 -10.82 -21.47
CA LYS A 241 -6.47 -11.04 -21.59
C LYS A 241 -6.11 -12.52 -21.37
N LEU A 242 -6.73 -13.19 -20.40
CA LEU A 242 -6.61 -14.65 -20.22
C LEU A 242 -7.18 -15.42 -21.41
N GLY A 243 -8.21 -14.89 -22.06
CA GLY A 243 -8.85 -15.50 -23.22
C GLY A 243 -8.09 -15.35 -24.53
N ASP A 244 -7.07 -14.49 -24.61
CA ASP A 244 -6.31 -14.25 -25.84
C ASP A 244 -5.16 -15.26 -26.04
N TYR A 245 -5.54 -16.48 -26.42
CA TYR A 245 -4.63 -17.57 -26.78
C TYR A 245 -3.93 -17.38 -28.14
N ARG A 246 -4.22 -16.31 -28.90
CA ARG A 246 -3.60 -16.08 -30.22
C ARG A 246 -2.15 -15.62 -30.07
N SER A 247 -1.84 -14.90 -28.99
CA SER A 247 -0.49 -14.54 -28.57
C SER A 247 0.43 -15.77 -28.40
N LEU A 248 -0.11 -16.91 -27.96
CA LEU A 248 0.60 -18.19 -27.85
C LEU A 248 0.75 -18.93 -29.18
N LYS A 249 -0.30 -18.95 -30.02
CA LYS A 249 -0.32 -19.74 -31.27
C LYS A 249 0.74 -19.28 -32.29
N LEU A 250 1.17 -18.03 -32.22
CA LEU A 250 2.12 -17.42 -33.15
C LEU A 250 3.56 -17.38 -32.61
N ALA A 251 3.78 -17.83 -31.38
CA ALA A 251 5.11 -17.78 -30.75
C ALA A 251 5.95 -18.99 -31.14
N ALA A 252 7.19 -18.75 -31.58
CA ALA A 252 8.15 -19.79 -31.95
C ALA A 252 8.54 -20.71 -30.76
N HIS A 253 8.35 -20.26 -29.52
CA HIS A 253 8.66 -21.00 -28.29
C HIS A 253 7.46 -21.05 -27.33
N PRO A 254 6.45 -21.91 -27.58
CA PRO A 254 5.23 -21.97 -26.77
C PRO A 254 5.49 -22.32 -25.30
N VAL A 255 6.56 -23.06 -24.99
CA VAL A 255 6.98 -23.36 -23.60
C VAL A 255 7.57 -22.14 -22.90
N GLN A 256 8.42 -21.35 -23.58
CA GLN A 256 8.98 -20.12 -23.01
C GLN A 256 7.89 -19.07 -22.82
N VAL A 257 6.97 -18.91 -23.78
CA VAL A 257 5.84 -17.97 -23.63
C VAL A 257 4.87 -18.42 -22.55
N PHE A 258 4.69 -19.73 -22.32
CA PHE A 258 3.94 -20.21 -21.17
C PHE A 258 4.67 -19.97 -19.86
N TYR A 259 5.99 -20.19 -19.81
CA TYR A 259 6.79 -19.82 -18.65
C TYR A 259 6.77 -18.32 -18.40
N ASP A 260 6.83 -17.47 -19.43
CA ASP A 260 6.72 -16.02 -19.32
C ASP A 260 5.29 -15.57 -18.98
N PHE A 261 4.26 -16.34 -19.34
CA PHE A 261 2.87 -16.10 -18.97
C PHE A 261 2.54 -16.56 -17.53
N LEU A 262 3.11 -17.68 -17.09
CA LEU A 262 3.03 -18.13 -15.69
C LEU A 262 3.94 -17.29 -14.78
N ASN A 263 5.12 -16.90 -15.27
CA ASN A 263 6.03 -15.93 -14.63
C ASN A 263 5.62 -14.48 -14.88
N ASP A 264 4.60 -14.21 -15.70
CA ASP A 264 3.69 -13.06 -15.51
C ASP A 264 2.87 -13.35 -14.25
N SER A 265 3.60 -13.63 -13.16
CA SER A 265 3.17 -13.97 -11.81
C SER A 265 2.13 -12.98 -11.32
N PHE A 266 2.20 -11.76 -11.85
CA PHE A 266 1.26 -10.69 -11.63
C PHE A 266 -0.17 -11.03 -12.05
N LEU A 267 -0.44 -11.72 -13.16
CA LEU A 267 -1.82 -11.96 -13.64
C LEU A 267 -2.58 -12.92 -12.73
N LEU A 268 -1.96 -14.05 -12.37
CA LEU A 268 -2.54 -15.02 -11.45
C LEU A 268 -2.62 -14.46 -10.02
N GLN A 269 -1.59 -13.71 -9.58
CA GLN A 269 -1.62 -13.02 -8.30
C GLN A 269 -2.71 -11.95 -8.24
N ARG A 270 -2.92 -11.18 -9.32
CA ARG A 270 -4.03 -10.21 -9.46
C ARG A 270 -5.38 -10.89 -9.38
N LEU A 271 -5.58 -12.00 -10.11
CA LEU A 271 -6.82 -12.78 -10.05
C LEU A 271 -7.06 -13.33 -8.64
N SER A 272 -6.03 -13.89 -8.00
CA SER A 272 -6.10 -14.37 -6.63
C SER A 272 -6.53 -13.26 -5.66
N HIS A 273 -5.89 -12.09 -5.75
CA HIS A 273 -6.26 -10.93 -4.94
C HIS A 273 -7.71 -10.46 -5.20
N LEU A 274 -8.16 -10.47 -6.45
CA LEU A 274 -9.54 -10.10 -6.79
C LEU A 274 -10.55 -11.12 -6.31
N MET A 275 -10.22 -12.42 -6.35
CA MET A 275 -11.06 -13.48 -5.78
C MET A 275 -11.18 -13.35 -4.26
N GLU A 276 -10.08 -13.04 -3.57
CA GLU A 276 -10.09 -12.79 -2.13
C GLU A 276 -10.92 -11.54 -1.76
N LEU A 277 -10.79 -10.46 -2.55
CA LEU A 277 -11.47 -9.19 -2.28
C LEU A 277 -12.95 -9.25 -2.65
N PHE A 278 -13.29 -9.87 -3.77
CA PHE A 278 -14.63 -9.87 -4.36
C PHE A 278 -15.12 -11.28 -4.69
N PRO A 279 -15.27 -12.18 -3.69
CA PRO A 279 -15.68 -13.56 -3.96
C PRO A 279 -17.04 -13.63 -4.65
N GLY A 280 -17.97 -12.72 -4.31
CA GLY A 280 -19.29 -12.64 -4.93
C GLY A 280 -19.28 -12.23 -6.42
N SER A 281 -18.18 -11.67 -6.92
CA SER A 281 -18.03 -11.30 -8.33
C SER A 281 -17.67 -12.48 -9.23
N PHE A 282 -17.16 -13.58 -8.65
CA PHE A 282 -16.80 -14.79 -9.38
C PHE A 282 -17.98 -15.77 -9.38
N ASN A 283 -18.99 -15.47 -10.20
CA ASN A 283 -20.13 -16.36 -10.40
C ASN A 283 -19.74 -17.63 -11.19
N GLU A 284 -20.62 -18.64 -11.17
CA GLU A 284 -20.38 -19.95 -11.80
C GLU A 284 -19.95 -19.83 -13.28
N LYS A 285 -20.61 -18.96 -14.06
CA LYS A 285 -20.27 -18.71 -15.47
C LYS A 285 -18.87 -18.13 -15.65
N LEU A 286 -18.45 -17.21 -14.78
CA LEU A 286 -17.13 -16.59 -14.84
C LEU A 286 -16.04 -17.61 -14.44
N CYS A 287 -16.31 -18.45 -13.44
CA CYS A 287 -15.45 -19.57 -13.06
C CYS A 287 -15.33 -20.62 -14.18
N GLU A 288 -16.44 -20.97 -14.85
CA GLU A 288 -16.43 -21.86 -16.03
C GLU A 288 -15.60 -21.28 -17.17
N GLN A 289 -15.73 -19.98 -17.46
CA GLN A 289 -14.94 -19.30 -18.47
C GLN A 289 -13.45 -19.30 -18.13
N LEU A 290 -13.09 -18.99 -16.88
CA LEU A 290 -11.71 -19.03 -16.40
C LEU A 290 -11.11 -20.44 -16.57
N LEU A 291 -11.85 -21.46 -16.15
CA LEU A 291 -11.44 -22.86 -16.25
C LEU A 291 -11.31 -23.31 -17.71
N ALA A 292 -12.23 -22.90 -18.58
CA ALA A 292 -12.16 -23.17 -20.02
C ALA A 292 -10.94 -22.50 -20.67
N HIS A 293 -10.58 -21.29 -20.26
CA HIS A 293 -9.34 -20.65 -20.68
C HIS A 293 -8.14 -21.47 -20.21
N LEU A 294 -8.00 -21.73 -18.91
CA LEU A 294 -6.88 -22.50 -18.36
C LEU A 294 -6.70 -23.88 -19.04
N ARG A 295 -7.80 -24.60 -19.33
CA ARG A 295 -7.75 -25.86 -20.09
C ARG A 295 -7.21 -25.67 -21.50
N LYS A 296 -7.72 -24.69 -22.24
CA LYS A 296 -7.23 -24.39 -23.60
C LYS A 296 -5.75 -23.98 -23.61
N TRP A 297 -5.29 -23.29 -22.57
CA TRP A 297 -3.88 -22.97 -22.39
C TRP A 297 -3.05 -24.25 -22.22
N MET A 298 -3.49 -25.21 -21.38
CA MET A 298 -2.84 -26.53 -21.25
C MET A 298 -2.80 -27.31 -22.57
N ASP A 299 -3.90 -27.29 -23.33
CA ASP A 299 -3.99 -28.00 -24.62
C ASP A 299 -3.00 -27.44 -25.66
N VAL A 300 -2.83 -26.11 -25.73
CA VAL A 300 -1.87 -25.46 -26.64
C VAL A 300 -0.43 -25.84 -26.29
N ILE A 301 -0.10 -25.93 -25.01
CA ILE A 301 1.25 -26.28 -24.53
C ILE A 301 1.59 -27.72 -24.88
N THR A 302 0.68 -28.64 -24.55
CA THR A 302 0.85 -30.07 -24.83
C THR A 302 0.94 -30.36 -26.33
N ALA A 303 0.17 -29.65 -27.16
CA ALA A 303 0.28 -29.74 -28.61
C ALA A 303 1.64 -29.20 -29.13
N GLY A 304 2.13 -28.09 -28.57
CA GLY A 304 3.42 -27.48 -28.92
C GLY A 304 4.64 -28.35 -28.56
N THR A 305 4.65 -29.01 -27.40
CA THR A 305 5.71 -29.96 -27.02
C THR A 305 5.73 -31.20 -27.90
N THR A 306 4.56 -31.69 -28.31
CA THR A 306 4.45 -32.88 -29.18
C THR A 306 4.96 -32.59 -30.61
N GLN A 307 4.70 -31.40 -31.15
CA GLN A 307 5.25 -30.98 -32.46
C GLN A 307 6.76 -30.74 -32.42
N SER A 308 7.28 -30.19 -31.32
CA SER A 308 8.72 -29.98 -31.10
C SER A 308 9.49 -31.31 -31.02
N GLN A 309 8.91 -32.32 -30.36
CA GLN A 309 9.48 -33.67 -30.29
C GLN A 309 9.41 -34.42 -31.63
N GLN A 310 8.37 -34.23 -32.44
CA GLN A 310 8.28 -34.81 -33.78
C GLN A 310 9.22 -34.15 -34.81
N ALA A 311 9.56 -32.87 -34.64
CA ALA A 311 10.56 -32.19 -35.47
C ALA A 311 11.99 -32.66 -35.15
N ALA A 312 12.31 -32.90 -33.87
CA ALA A 312 13.60 -33.45 -33.45
C ALA A 312 13.77 -34.95 -33.81
N GLY A 313 12.67 -35.68 -33.97
CA GLY A 313 12.67 -37.10 -34.40
C GLY A 313 12.86 -37.34 -35.91
N LYS A 314 13.02 -36.31 -36.73
CA LYS A 314 13.14 -36.42 -38.21
C LYS A 314 14.52 -36.12 -38.79
N THR A 315 15.57 -36.08 -37.98
CA THR A 315 16.97 -36.11 -38.45
C THR A 315 17.66 -37.38 -37.99
N THR A 316 17.15 -38.55 -38.39
CA THR A 316 17.92 -39.79 -38.40
C THR A 316 18.67 -39.90 -39.73
N THR A 317 19.86 -39.30 -39.79
CA THR A 317 20.86 -39.68 -40.79
C THR A 317 21.39 -41.07 -40.41
N PRO A 318 21.32 -42.10 -41.28
CA PRO A 318 21.84 -43.41 -40.94
C PRO A 318 23.38 -43.36 -40.95
N LEU A 319 23.99 -43.46 -39.78
CA LEU A 319 25.42 -43.75 -39.60
C LEU A 319 25.71 -45.16 -40.12
N LYS A 320 25.89 -45.27 -41.44
CA LYS A 320 26.54 -46.44 -42.06
C LYS A 320 28.03 -46.39 -41.74
N ILE A 321 28.40 -47.20 -40.75
CA ILE A 321 29.55 -48.12 -40.76
C ILE A 321 30.73 -47.67 -41.66
N LEU A 322 31.76 -47.12 -41.02
CA LEU A 322 33.14 -47.16 -41.51
C LEU A 322 33.96 -47.99 -40.51
N LEU A 323 33.86 -49.31 -40.68
CA LEU A 323 34.82 -50.30 -40.20
C LEU A 323 35.18 -51.12 -41.43
N LYS A 324 36.33 -50.84 -42.05
CA LYS A 324 37.10 -51.79 -42.85
C LYS A 324 38.50 -51.23 -43.15
N SER A 325 39.48 -51.99 -42.64
CA SER A 325 40.87 -52.13 -43.08
C SER A 325 41.85 -51.03 -42.69
#